data_AF-A0A7M5WXK3-F1
#
_entry.id   AF-A0A7M5WXK3-F1
#
_cell.length_a   1.000
_cell.length_b   1.000
_cell.length_c   1.000
_cell.angle_alpha   90.00
_cell.angle_beta   90.00
_cell.angle_gamma   90.00
#
_symmetry.space_group_name_H-M   'P 1'
#
loop_
_entity.id
_entity.type
_entity.pdbx_description
1 polymer ?
#
loop_
_entity_poly.entity_id
_entity_poly.type
_entity_poly.pdbx_seq_one_letter_code
_entity_poly.pdbx_strand_id
1 'polypeptide(L)'
;MKITICITTLLLGSILLCHAESENKYNCPTRFHSISGDFDVQGRFDEMVKANRGMTIRHKHVRVNNKEEEYDYTIAFCGAKNAVIQKDIDEGNGKQIGEPRSLGTYKNSSLVGGEDWMFIMYREGQSYNSHCHNARKESWINVRCEDKGEVKKFEHYIIVGIRFP
;
A
#
# COMPACT_ATOMS: atom_id res chain seq x y z
N MET A 1 13.01 2.90 -19.09
CA MET A 1 13.62 2.32 -20.31
C MET A 1 12.49 1.64 -21.09
N LYS A 2 12.10 2.16 -22.25
CA LYS A 2 11.00 1.61 -23.07
C LYS A 2 11.55 0.46 -23.92
N ILE A 3 10.95 -0.72 -23.85
CA ILE A 3 11.24 -1.84 -24.77
C ILE A 3 10.02 -1.99 -25.65
N THR A 4 10.19 -1.79 -26.96
CA THR A 4 9.13 -1.98 -27.96
C THR A 4 9.38 -3.33 -28.63
N ILE A 5 8.46 -4.29 -28.45
CA ILE A 5 8.53 -5.59 -29.12
C ILE A 5 7.51 -5.58 -30.26
N CYS A 6 8.01 -5.56 -31.50
CA CYS A 6 7.19 -5.73 -32.70
C CYS A 6 7.35 -7.17 -33.19
N ILE A 7 6.28 -7.97 -33.12
CA ILE A 7 6.28 -9.32 -33.70
C ILE A 7 5.87 -9.19 -35.17
N THR A 8 6.78 -9.50 -36.09
CA THR A 8 6.51 -9.55 -37.52
C THR A 8 6.04 -10.94 -37.92
N THR A 9 4.74 -11.14 -38.11
CA THR A 9 4.22 -12.32 -38.79
C THR A 9 4.23 -12.07 -40.31
N LEU A 10 5.14 -12.77 -40.99
CA LEU A 10 5.28 -12.84 -42.44
C LEU A 10 4.20 -13.77 -43.01
N LEU A 11 3.03 -13.24 -43.32
CA LEU A 11 2.08 -13.85 -44.27
C LEU A 11 1.23 -12.74 -44.88
N LEU A 12 1.50 -12.45 -46.15
CA LEU A 12 0.67 -11.75 -47.14
C LEU A 12 -0.40 -10.80 -46.58
N GLY A 13 -0.03 -9.52 -46.46
CA GLY A 13 -0.98 -8.41 -46.25
C GLY A 13 -1.26 -8.07 -44.80
N SER A 14 -0.26 -7.61 -44.06
CA SER A 14 -0.41 -7.29 -42.63
C SER A 14 -0.43 -5.78 -42.39
N ILE A 15 -1.59 -5.26 -41.99
CA ILE A 15 -1.71 -3.97 -41.29
C ILE A 15 -0.85 -4.08 -40.01
N LEU A 16 0.09 -3.17 -39.85
CA LEU A 16 0.96 -3.10 -38.67
C LEU A 16 0.12 -2.67 -37.45
N LEU A 17 -0.53 -3.62 -36.78
CA LEU A 17 -1.18 -3.37 -35.49
C LEU A 17 -0.13 -3.44 -34.37
N CYS A 18 0.55 -2.31 -34.16
CA CYS A 18 1.26 -2.07 -32.92
C CYS A 18 0.22 -2.00 -31.79
N HIS A 19 0.07 -3.10 -31.05
CA HIS A 19 -0.60 -3.05 -29.76
C HIS A 19 0.33 -2.30 -28.83
N ALA A 20 0.00 -1.03 -28.56
CA ALA A 20 0.53 -0.35 -27.39
C ALA A 20 -0.02 -1.09 -26.18
N GLU A 21 0.78 -1.98 -25.59
CA GLU A 21 0.48 -2.53 -24.28
C GLU A 21 0.47 -1.34 -23.32
N SER A 22 -0.73 -0.92 -22.90
CA SER A 22 -0.87 0.23 -22.01
C SER A 22 -0.04 -0.08 -20.78
N GLU A 23 0.93 0.80 -20.46
CA GLU A 23 1.61 0.75 -19.17
C GLU A 23 0.53 0.57 -18.12
N ASN A 24 0.55 -0.58 -17.45
CA ASN A 24 -0.42 -0.92 -16.43
C ASN A 24 -0.37 0.25 -15.45
N LYS A 25 -1.39 1.12 -15.49
CA LYS A 25 -1.44 2.36 -14.71
C LYS A 25 -1.60 1.90 -13.29
N TYR A 26 -0.48 1.60 -12.64
CA TYR A 26 -0.47 1.20 -11.25
C TYR A 26 -1.22 2.30 -10.51
N ASN A 27 -2.38 1.97 -9.94
CA ASN A 27 -3.09 2.89 -9.08
C ASN A 27 -2.21 3.07 -7.86
N CYS A 28 -1.34 4.08 -7.90
CA CYS A 28 -0.40 4.42 -6.85
C CYS A 28 -0.89 5.69 -6.15
N PRO A 29 -0.67 5.84 -4.84
CA PRO A 29 -0.89 7.10 -4.14
C PRO A 29 -0.22 8.27 -4.85
N THR A 30 -0.96 9.37 -4.99
CA THR A 30 -0.43 10.64 -5.49
C THR A 30 -0.25 11.64 -4.37
N ARG A 31 0.79 12.46 -4.45
CA ARG A 31 1.06 13.52 -3.50
C ARG A 31 -0.10 14.53 -3.39
N PHE A 32 -0.48 14.95 -2.17
CA PHE A 32 -1.36 16.11 -2.00
C PHE A 32 -0.68 17.38 -2.51
N HIS A 33 -1.34 18.06 -3.45
CA HIS A 33 -0.81 19.26 -4.10
C HIS A 33 -0.64 20.46 -3.14
N SER A 34 -1.33 20.46 -1.99
CA SER A 34 -1.41 21.60 -1.07
C SER A 34 -0.38 21.63 0.06
N ILE A 35 0.48 20.61 0.19
CA ILE A 35 1.51 20.58 1.24
C ILE A 35 2.80 21.16 0.67
N SER A 36 3.01 22.44 0.97
CA SER A 36 4.15 23.27 0.58
C SER A 36 5.46 22.72 1.13
N GLY A 37 6.26 22.09 0.26
CA GLY A 37 7.64 21.68 0.56
C GLY A 37 8.22 20.90 -0.59
N ASP A 38 9.39 21.26 -1.10
CA ASP A 38 10.01 20.54 -2.21
C ASP A 38 10.83 19.33 -1.69
N PHE A 39 10.13 18.35 -1.12
CA PHE A 39 10.76 17.15 -0.54
C PHE A 39 10.73 15.93 -1.47
N ASP A 40 10.42 16.13 -2.76
CA ASP A 40 10.22 15.07 -3.76
C ASP A 40 9.58 13.79 -3.19
N VAL A 41 8.45 13.96 -2.49
CA VAL A 41 7.80 12.86 -1.77
C VAL A 41 7.37 11.76 -2.75
N GLN A 42 6.92 12.16 -3.96
CA GLN A 42 6.50 11.23 -5.00
C GLN A 42 7.69 10.43 -5.52
N GLY A 43 8.81 11.08 -5.87
CA GLY A 43 9.99 10.37 -6.38
C GLY A 43 10.55 9.36 -5.36
N ARG A 44 10.61 9.73 -4.08
CA ARG A 44 11.04 8.80 -3.01
C ARG A 44 10.06 7.65 -2.80
N PHE A 45 8.76 7.90 -2.88
CA PHE A 45 7.76 6.84 -2.85
C PHE A 45 7.94 5.89 -4.06
N ASP A 46 8.13 6.43 -5.26
CA ASP A 46 8.31 5.63 -6.48
C ASP A 46 9.56 4.75 -6.38
N GLU A 47 10.67 5.26 -5.83
CA GLU A 47 11.87 4.46 -5.54
C GLU A 47 11.61 3.35 -4.50
N MET A 48 10.88 3.65 -3.42
CA MET A 48 10.47 2.66 -2.44
C MET A 48 9.65 1.54 -3.08
N VAL A 49 8.70 1.88 -3.96
CA VAL A 49 7.85 0.90 -4.67
C VAL A 49 8.65 0.04 -5.65
N LYS A 50 9.66 0.61 -6.32
CA LYS A 50 10.56 -0.17 -7.19
C LYS A 50 11.32 -1.22 -6.39
N ALA A 51 11.79 -0.86 -5.19
CA ALA A 51 12.50 -1.77 -4.31
C ALA A 51 11.57 -2.80 -3.65
N ASN A 52 10.34 -2.41 -3.31
CA ASN A 52 9.38 -3.24 -2.58
C ASN A 52 7.97 -3.06 -3.15
N ARG A 53 7.37 -4.11 -3.72
CA ARG A 53 5.99 -4.05 -4.24
C ARG A 53 4.90 -4.10 -3.16
N GLY A 54 5.29 -4.52 -1.96
CA GLY A 54 4.42 -4.66 -0.80
C GLY A 54 5.14 -5.39 0.32
N MET A 55 4.45 -5.59 1.44
CA MET A 55 4.96 -6.35 2.57
C MET A 55 3.82 -6.93 3.42
N THR A 56 4.17 -7.85 4.32
CA THR A 56 3.25 -8.37 5.32
C THR A 56 3.85 -8.18 6.71
N ILE A 57 3.04 -7.70 7.64
CA ILE A 57 3.43 -7.41 9.02
C ILE A 57 2.49 -8.14 9.96
N ARG A 58 3.06 -8.90 10.87
CA ARG A 58 2.34 -9.52 11.99
C ARG A 58 2.34 -8.56 13.17
N HIS A 59 1.17 -8.29 13.74
CA HIS A 59 1.00 -7.41 14.88
C HIS A 59 0.07 -8.02 15.91
N LYS A 60 0.50 -7.99 17.17
CA LYS A 60 -0.25 -8.46 18.32
C LYS A 60 -0.86 -7.27 19.07
N HIS A 61 -2.18 -7.21 19.09
CA HIS A 61 -2.95 -6.18 19.77
C HIS A 61 -3.33 -6.67 21.17
N VAL A 62 -2.85 -5.99 22.20
CA VAL A 62 -3.18 -6.30 23.60
C VAL A 62 -4.30 -5.39 24.05
N ARG A 63 -5.49 -5.94 24.30
CA ARG A 63 -6.60 -5.17 24.87
C ARG A 63 -6.43 -4.97 26.38
N VAL A 64 -7.08 -3.94 26.92
CA VAL A 64 -7.11 -3.57 28.35
C VAL A 64 -7.48 -4.74 29.28
N ASN A 65 -8.16 -5.78 28.75
CA ASN A 65 -8.59 -6.96 29.49
C ASN A 65 -7.63 -8.17 29.35
N ASN A 66 -6.38 -7.97 28.91
CA ASN A 66 -5.38 -9.01 28.63
C ASN A 66 -5.84 -10.09 27.62
N LYS A 67 -6.83 -9.76 26.79
CA LYS A 67 -7.12 -10.56 25.60
C LYS A 67 -6.20 -10.09 24.50
N GLU A 68 -5.37 -11.00 24.04
CA GLU A 68 -4.46 -10.78 22.95
C GLU A 68 -5.18 -11.18 21.64
N GLU A 69 -5.04 -10.34 20.63
CA GLU A 69 -5.53 -10.61 19.28
C GLU A 69 -4.37 -10.41 18.31
N GLU A 70 -4.10 -11.42 17.49
CA GLU A 70 -3.03 -11.35 16.49
C GLU A 70 -3.61 -11.10 15.09
N TYR A 71 -2.93 -10.26 14.34
CA TYR A 71 -3.33 -9.87 13.00
C TYR A 71 -2.13 -9.86 12.04
N ASP A 72 -2.35 -10.38 10.83
CA ASP A 72 -1.45 -10.17 9.70
C ASP A 72 -2.00 -9.04 8.81
N TYR A 73 -1.19 -8.01 8.59
CA TYR A 73 -1.48 -6.91 7.69
C TYR A 73 -0.64 -7.04 6.43
N THR A 74 -1.28 -7.27 5.29
CA THR A 74 -0.61 -7.21 3.98
C THR A 74 -0.85 -5.85 3.35
N ILE A 75 0.24 -5.18 2.99
CA ILE A 75 0.25 -3.88 2.33
C ILE A 75 0.81 -4.08 0.93
N ALA A 76 0.04 -3.70 -0.08
CA ALA A 76 0.55 -3.49 -1.42
C ALA A 76 0.76 -1.97 -1.59
N PHE A 77 1.84 -1.57 -2.28
CA PHE A 77 2.08 -0.15 -2.51
C PHE A 77 1.54 0.37 -3.84
N CYS A 78 1.36 -0.51 -4.83
CA CYS A 78 0.82 -0.17 -6.14
C CYS A 78 0.17 -1.40 -6.81
N GLY A 79 -0.90 -1.21 -7.58
CA GLY A 79 -1.41 -2.20 -8.55
C GLY A 79 -2.39 -3.28 -8.03
N ALA A 80 -2.58 -3.41 -6.72
CA ALA A 80 -3.62 -4.29 -6.18
C ALA A 80 -4.99 -3.57 -6.15
N LYS A 81 -6.10 -4.31 -5.99
CA LYS A 81 -7.43 -3.70 -5.77
C LYS A 81 -7.55 -3.13 -4.36
N ASN A 82 -7.16 -3.92 -3.37
CA ASN A 82 -7.05 -3.53 -1.97
C ASN A 82 -5.59 -3.22 -1.67
N ALA A 83 -5.33 -2.04 -1.10
CA ALA A 83 -3.98 -1.62 -0.74
C ALA A 83 -3.56 -2.22 0.60
N VAL A 84 -4.49 -2.37 1.54
CA VAL A 84 -4.23 -2.93 2.86
C VAL A 84 -5.29 -3.99 3.18
N ILE A 85 -4.83 -5.17 3.57
CA ILE A 85 -5.66 -6.31 3.97
C ILE A 85 -5.24 -6.73 5.37
N GLN A 86 -6.23 -6.91 6.25
CA GLN A 86 -6.05 -7.49 7.58
C GLN A 86 -6.59 -8.92 7.59
N LYS A 87 -5.85 -9.82 8.23
CA LYS A 87 -6.25 -11.20 8.51
C LYS A 87 -6.15 -11.44 10.01
N ASP A 88 -7.15 -12.10 10.56
CA ASP A 88 -7.17 -12.47 11.97
C ASP A 88 -6.41 -13.78 12.13
N ILE A 89 -5.54 -13.87 13.12
CA ILE A 89 -4.66 -15.01 13.31
C ILE A 89 -5.00 -15.68 14.64
N ASP A 90 -5.13 -17.00 14.59
CA ASP A 90 -5.25 -17.85 15.77
C ASP A 90 -3.90 -17.92 16.50
N GLU A 91 -3.84 -17.44 17.73
CA GLU A 91 -2.59 -17.44 18.51
C GLU A 91 -2.07 -18.85 18.80
N GLY A 92 -2.94 -19.86 18.83
CA GLY A 92 -2.57 -21.24 19.15
C GLY A 92 -1.87 -21.97 18.01
N ASN A 93 -2.10 -21.56 16.75
CA ASN A 93 -1.57 -22.28 15.58
C ASN A 93 -1.11 -21.39 14.41
N GLY A 94 -1.25 -20.06 14.52
CA GLY A 94 -0.82 -19.09 13.53
C GLY A 94 -1.64 -19.07 12.24
N LYS A 95 -2.79 -19.76 12.18
CA LYS A 95 -3.65 -19.82 10.98
C LYS A 95 -4.64 -18.68 10.94
N GLN A 96 -5.04 -18.33 9.72
CA GLN A 96 -6.08 -17.34 9.49
C GLN A 96 -7.43 -17.82 10.03
N ILE A 97 -8.13 -16.93 10.73
CA ILE A 97 -9.51 -17.09 11.17
C ILE A 97 -10.39 -16.13 10.36
N GLY A 98 -11.47 -16.66 9.79
CA GLY A 98 -12.46 -15.85 9.06
C GLY A 98 -11.94 -15.23 7.76
N GLU A 99 -12.74 -14.31 7.23
CA GLU A 99 -12.48 -13.67 5.94
C GLU A 99 -11.54 -12.46 6.08
N PRO A 100 -10.57 -12.27 5.16
CA PRO A 100 -9.71 -11.10 5.16
C PRO A 100 -10.51 -9.81 4.96
N ARG A 101 -10.13 -8.76 5.69
CA ARG A 101 -10.81 -7.47 5.68
C ARG A 101 -9.98 -6.44 4.93
N SER A 102 -10.57 -5.78 3.94
CA SER A 102 -9.94 -4.63 3.27
C SER A 102 -9.98 -3.42 4.19
N LEU A 103 -8.83 -2.83 4.45
CA LEU A 103 -8.68 -1.63 5.29
C LEU A 103 -8.43 -0.35 4.48
N GLY A 104 -8.33 -0.46 3.16
CA GLY A 104 -8.12 0.67 2.27
C GLY A 104 -7.84 0.25 0.83
N THR A 105 -8.13 1.15 -0.10
CA THR A 105 -7.98 0.96 -1.54
C THR A 105 -7.16 2.10 -2.14
N TYR A 106 -6.77 1.94 -3.41
CA TYR A 106 -6.04 2.97 -4.15
C TYR A 106 -6.91 4.04 -4.79
N LYS A 107 -8.24 3.83 -4.85
CA LYS A 107 -9.13 4.74 -5.58
C LYS A 107 -9.10 6.18 -5.02
N ASN A 108 -8.85 6.30 -3.72
CA ASN A 108 -8.77 7.58 -3.02
C ASN A 108 -7.56 7.59 -2.06
N SER A 109 -6.42 7.08 -2.56
CA SER A 109 -5.18 7.09 -1.81
C SER A 109 -4.43 8.41 -1.99
N SER A 110 -3.67 8.78 -0.97
CA SER A 110 -2.94 10.04 -0.98
C SER A 110 -1.64 9.92 -0.22
N LEU A 111 -0.65 10.67 -0.69
CA LEU A 111 0.70 10.68 -0.16
C LEU A 111 1.04 12.08 0.37
N VAL A 112 1.61 12.15 1.56
CA VAL A 112 2.18 13.37 2.16
C VAL A 112 3.52 13.03 2.79
N GLY A 113 4.39 14.00 3.01
CA GLY A 113 5.69 13.72 3.60
C GLY A 113 6.53 14.96 3.83
N GLY A 114 7.57 14.80 4.63
CA GLY A 114 8.62 15.78 4.90
C GLY A 114 9.97 15.24 4.44
N GLU A 115 11.06 15.80 4.97
CA GLU A 115 12.42 15.43 4.58
C GLU A 115 12.76 13.95 4.81
N ASP A 116 12.36 13.38 5.95
CA ASP A 116 12.75 12.05 6.42
C ASP A 116 11.56 11.11 6.69
N TRP A 117 10.33 11.55 6.36
CA TRP A 117 9.13 10.73 6.53
C TRP A 117 8.15 10.91 5.38
N MET A 118 7.34 9.88 5.16
CA MET A 118 6.15 9.95 4.32
C MET A 118 4.99 9.24 4.98
N PHE A 119 3.78 9.64 4.60
CA PHE A 119 2.54 9.14 5.12
C PHE A 119 1.61 8.82 3.95
N ILE A 120 1.22 7.57 3.88
CA ILE A 120 0.36 7.04 2.83
C ILE A 120 -0.99 6.76 3.46
N MET A 121 -2.02 7.40 2.93
CA MET A 121 -3.40 7.17 3.36
C MET A 121 -4.12 6.36 2.29
N TYR A 122 -4.67 5.21 2.66
CA TYR A 122 -5.55 4.39 1.85
C TYR A 122 -6.96 4.45 2.43
N ARG A 123 -7.93 4.88 1.61
CA ARG A 123 -9.33 5.09 2.03
C ARG A 123 -10.26 4.07 1.38
N GLU A 124 -11.54 4.15 1.76
CA GLU A 124 -12.61 3.35 1.17
C GLU A 124 -12.47 1.84 1.39
N GLY A 125 -11.92 1.42 2.53
CA GLY A 125 -11.92 0.03 2.97
C GLY A 125 -13.33 -0.51 3.24
N GLN A 126 -13.42 -1.76 3.69
CA GLN A 126 -14.70 -2.35 4.10
C GLN A 126 -15.29 -1.57 5.29
N SER A 127 -16.60 -1.36 5.30
CA SER A 127 -17.28 -0.72 6.43
C SER A 127 -17.07 -1.46 7.75
N TYR A 128 -17.07 -0.73 8.86
CA TYR A 128 -17.26 -1.34 10.17
C TYR A 128 -18.67 -1.96 10.26
N ASN A 129 -18.81 -3.00 11.09
CA ASN A 129 -20.09 -3.67 11.28
C ASN A 129 -20.89 -3.09 12.46
N SER A 130 -20.21 -2.77 13.56
CA SER A 130 -20.83 -2.37 14.83
C SER A 130 -20.20 -1.13 15.47
N HIS A 131 -19.18 -0.56 14.85
CA HIS A 131 -18.43 0.58 15.37
C HIS A 131 -18.41 1.71 14.33
N CYS A 132 -18.02 2.91 14.77
CA CYS A 132 -17.75 4.05 13.88
C CYS A 132 -18.89 4.38 12.92
N HIS A 133 -20.15 4.17 13.33
CA HIS A 133 -21.34 4.39 12.50
C HIS A 133 -21.26 3.74 11.10
N ASN A 134 -20.67 2.54 11.00
CA ASN A 134 -20.46 1.81 9.74
C ASN A 134 -19.60 2.57 8.71
N ALA A 135 -18.80 3.53 9.17
CA ALA A 135 -17.84 4.24 8.34
C ALA A 135 -16.92 3.25 7.60
N ARG A 136 -16.43 3.68 6.44
CA ARG A 136 -15.45 2.92 5.66
C ARG A 136 -14.11 2.95 6.39
N LYS A 137 -13.44 1.80 6.50
CA LYS A 137 -12.11 1.73 7.11
C LYS A 137 -11.10 2.53 6.29
N GLU A 138 -10.13 3.10 6.99
CA GLU A 138 -8.98 3.78 6.41
C GLU A 138 -7.70 3.20 7.03
N SER A 139 -6.65 3.10 6.21
CA SER A 139 -5.32 2.68 6.63
C SER A 139 -4.34 3.81 6.42
N TRP A 140 -3.62 4.14 7.48
CA TRP A 140 -2.64 5.19 7.47
C TRP A 140 -1.28 4.57 7.73
N ILE A 141 -0.34 4.76 6.82
CA ILE A 141 0.98 4.14 6.85
C ILE A 141 2.02 5.24 6.97
N ASN A 142 2.73 5.26 8.09
CA ASN A 142 3.93 6.08 8.23
C ASN A 142 5.14 5.28 7.74
N VAL A 143 5.99 5.92 6.94
CA VAL A 143 7.29 5.39 6.54
C VAL A 143 8.32 6.43 6.94
N ARG A 144 9.38 6.01 7.63
CA ARG A 144 10.46 6.88 8.06
C ARG A 144 11.78 6.41 7.46
N CYS A 145 12.67 7.36 7.18
CA CYS A 145 14.06 7.05 6.93
C CYS A 145 14.71 6.73 8.28
N GLU A 146 15.42 5.61 8.37
CA GLU A 146 16.27 5.33 9.52
C GLU A 146 17.73 5.38 9.11
N ASP A 147 18.52 6.18 9.81
CA ASP A 147 19.97 6.23 9.64
C ASP A 147 20.60 5.09 10.45
N LYS A 148 20.87 3.96 9.79
CA LYS A 148 21.68 2.86 10.36
C LYS A 148 23.17 3.01 10.06
N GLY A 149 23.69 4.21 10.29
CA GLY A 149 25.13 4.49 10.38
C GLY A 149 25.94 4.48 9.08
N GLU A 150 25.55 3.77 8.02
CA GLU A 150 26.34 3.71 6.77
C GLU A 150 25.51 3.73 5.46
N VAL A 151 24.20 3.51 5.51
CA VAL A 151 23.30 3.64 4.36
C VAL A 151 21.93 4.16 4.82
N LYS A 152 21.47 5.28 4.27
CA LYS A 152 20.07 5.72 4.41
C LYS A 152 19.19 4.66 3.74
N LYS A 153 18.52 3.84 4.54
CA LYS A 153 17.50 2.90 4.07
C LYS A 153 16.17 3.34 4.68
N PHE A 154 15.13 3.40 3.86
CA PHE A 154 13.77 3.48 4.37
C PHE A 154 13.47 2.14 5.04
N GLU A 155 13.53 2.11 6.36
CA GLU A 155 13.08 0.97 7.15
C GLU A 155 11.62 1.17 7.55
N HIS A 156 10.84 0.11 7.38
CA HIS A 156 9.39 0.19 7.41
C HIS A 156 8.84 0.13 8.83
N TYR A 157 8.76 1.27 9.51
CA TYR A 157 7.94 1.39 10.72
C TYR A 157 6.51 1.71 10.34
N ILE A 158 5.80 0.70 9.88
CA ILE A 158 4.38 0.85 9.54
C ILE A 158 3.60 0.79 10.85
N ILE A 159 3.32 1.97 11.38
CA ILE A 159 2.22 2.15 12.30
C ILE A 159 0.97 2.13 11.44
N VAL A 160 0.25 1.00 11.40
CA VAL A 160 -1.09 0.95 10.80
C VAL A 160 -2.01 1.71 11.75
N GLY A 161 -2.13 3.01 11.50
CA GLY A 161 -3.12 3.84 12.18
C GLY A 161 -4.50 3.52 11.60
N ILE A 162 -5.33 2.82 12.36
CA ILE A 162 -6.75 2.74 12.07
C ILE A 162 -7.38 3.99 12.71
N ARG A 163 -7.73 4.98 11.89
CA ARG A 163 -8.44 6.15 12.42
C ARG A 163 -9.87 5.72 12.79
N PHE A 164 -10.17 5.84 14.07
CA PHE A 164 -11.54 5.84 14.58
C PHE A 164 -12.04 7.30 14.50
N PRO A 165 -13.18 7.59 13.83
CA PRO A 165 -13.78 8.92 13.86
C PRO A 165 -14.21 9.33 15.26
#